data_AF-A0A7S0IX58-F1
#
_entry.id   AF-A0A7S0IX58-F1
#
_cell.length_a   1.000
_cell.length_b   1.000
_cell.length_c   1.000
_cell.angle_alpha   90.00
_cell.angle_beta   90.00
_cell.angle_gamma   90.00
#
_symmetry.space_group_name_H-M   'P 1'
#
loop_
_entity.id
_entity.type
_entity.pdbx_description
1 polymer ?
#
loop_
_entity_poly.entity_id
_entity_poly.type
_entity_poly.pdbx_seq_one_letter_code
_entity_poly.pdbx_strand_id
1 'polypeptide(L)'
;LKCFKRSYGEEIPGCKGNGGGAGWDYCYDPMEVPLKLDEQGLRDLHATSRQTVLYVDGLRLPAGASPCARETRWRRRAGACTDTFSLDSAARASLADAIRSSFGSYAPSESDLVRDLDLDERPCSDFEYAYETLSGVHIDVGGDCFEHTHGDSLELVDASDLIESMNTRIQRAANIDGINAFRDLVFNGGTVFYFPPDLDMRYWYDEDRYFNFLRLRLGDTVDFAALPKPMQTAEMAAELGAVAVSYAPSLERCGSPGEVANEPP
;
A
#
# COMPACT_ATOMS: atom_id res chain seq x y z
N LEU A 1 19.42 14.82 -5.34
CA LEU A 1 19.33 15.64 -4.11
C LEU A 1 17.92 16.18 -3.85
N LYS A 2 17.28 15.77 -2.75
CA LYS A 2 16.00 16.29 -2.24
C LYS A 2 16.28 17.06 -0.95
N CYS A 3 15.67 18.23 -0.77
CA CYS A 3 16.01 19.14 0.32
C CYS A 3 14.85 19.40 1.30
N PHE A 4 15.11 19.32 2.60
CA PHE A 4 14.18 19.66 3.68
C PHE A 4 14.49 21.05 4.22
N LYS A 5 13.46 21.91 4.29
CA LYS A 5 13.57 23.25 4.87
C LYS A 5 13.28 23.22 6.37
N ARG A 6 14.25 23.56 7.20
CA ARG A 6 14.09 23.69 8.66
C ARG A 6 13.71 25.12 9.02
N SER A 7 12.74 25.26 9.93
CA SER A 7 12.33 26.59 10.42
C SER A 7 12.92 26.92 11.79
N TYR A 8 13.27 25.93 12.60
CA TYR A 8 13.65 26.14 14.01
C TYR A 8 14.83 25.30 14.51
N GLY A 9 15.56 24.60 13.65
CA GLY A 9 16.74 23.85 14.05
C GLY A 9 16.45 22.42 14.52
N GLU A 10 15.51 21.71 13.88
CA GLU A 10 15.18 20.29 14.16
C GLU A 10 16.34 19.30 13.93
N GLU A 11 16.66 18.38 14.84
CA GLU A 11 17.80 17.44 14.71
C GLU A 11 17.80 16.68 13.36
N ILE A 12 18.97 16.59 12.71
CA ILE A 12 19.13 15.84 11.45
C ILE A 12 19.50 14.40 11.81
N PRO A 13 18.69 13.41 11.44
CA PRO A 13 19.04 12.01 11.64
C PRO A 13 20.41 11.69 11.00
N GLY A 14 21.38 11.24 11.80
CA GLY A 14 22.75 10.91 11.36
C GLY A 14 23.83 11.99 11.59
N CYS A 15 23.48 13.25 11.89
CA CYS A 15 24.45 14.29 12.24
C CYS A 15 24.39 14.62 13.75
N LYS A 16 25.55 14.78 14.41
CA LYS A 16 25.63 15.23 15.81
C LYS A 16 26.01 16.72 15.93
N GLY A 17 25.30 17.43 16.81
CA GLY A 17 25.55 18.81 17.18
C GLY A 17 24.27 19.62 17.29
N ASN A 18 24.33 20.80 17.94
CA ASN A 18 23.24 21.76 17.89
C ASN A 18 23.26 22.40 16.49
N GLY A 19 22.58 21.79 15.52
CA GLY A 19 22.55 22.24 14.12
C GLY A 19 22.41 23.77 14.01
N GLY A 20 23.13 24.35 13.06
CA GLY A 20 23.40 25.79 12.98
C GLY A 20 22.19 26.65 12.61
N GLY A 21 21.25 26.83 13.53
CA GLY A 21 20.24 27.89 13.49
C GLY A 21 19.08 27.70 12.50
N ALA A 22 18.01 28.48 12.71
CA ALA A 22 16.83 28.52 11.86
C ALA A 22 17.15 28.92 10.40
N GLY A 23 16.53 28.26 9.42
CA GLY A 23 16.57 28.66 8.00
C GLY A 23 17.57 27.95 7.11
N TRP A 24 18.19 26.85 7.56
CA TRP A 24 19.09 26.04 6.73
C TRP A 24 18.38 24.82 6.11
N ASP A 25 18.59 24.63 4.81
CA ASP A 25 18.04 23.52 4.05
C ASP A 25 19.04 22.34 4.04
N TYR A 26 18.59 21.12 4.35
CA TYR A 26 19.41 19.90 4.25
C TYR A 26 19.04 19.13 2.98
N CYS A 27 20.03 18.69 2.19
CA CYS A 27 19.80 17.94 0.95
C CYS A 27 20.44 16.55 1.01
N TYR A 28 19.67 15.49 0.74
CA TYR A 28 20.15 14.11 0.64
C TYR A 28 19.96 13.59 -0.78
N ASP A 29 20.76 12.62 -1.23
CA ASP A 29 20.52 11.97 -2.52
C ASP A 29 19.48 10.86 -2.34
N PRO A 30 18.28 10.95 -2.95
CA PRO A 30 17.33 9.86 -2.87
C PRO A 30 17.90 8.70 -3.68
N MET A 31 18.56 7.75 -3.04
CA MET A 31 18.90 6.50 -3.72
C MET A 31 17.61 5.81 -4.17
N GLU A 32 17.62 5.29 -5.40
CA GLU A 32 16.63 4.35 -5.93
C GLU A 32 16.88 2.98 -5.29
N VAL A 33 16.61 2.86 -3.99
CA VAL A 33 16.55 1.54 -3.36
C VAL A 33 15.11 1.05 -3.41
N PRO A 34 14.83 0.03 -4.24
CA PRO A 34 13.48 -0.50 -4.37
C PRO A 34 13.09 -1.21 -3.07
N LEU A 35 12.14 -0.62 -2.35
CA LEU A 35 11.44 -1.24 -1.25
C LEU A 35 10.32 -2.11 -1.79
N LYS A 36 10.36 -3.39 -1.46
CA LYS A 36 9.25 -4.30 -1.71
C LYS A 36 8.21 -4.17 -0.59
N LEU A 37 7.00 -3.81 -0.95
CA LEU A 37 5.87 -3.66 -0.03
C LEU A 37 5.14 -5.00 0.15
N ASP A 38 5.87 -6.04 0.53
CA ASP A 38 5.27 -7.29 1.02
C ASP A 38 5.08 -7.24 2.55
N GLU A 39 4.48 -8.28 3.13
CA GLU A 39 4.21 -8.27 4.57
C GLU A 39 5.48 -8.10 5.42
N GLN A 40 6.63 -8.59 4.94
CA GLN A 40 7.87 -8.41 5.70
C GLN A 40 8.29 -6.94 5.64
N GLY A 41 8.27 -6.32 4.46
CA GLY A 41 8.51 -4.89 4.32
C GLY A 41 7.60 -4.05 5.21
N LEU A 42 6.31 -4.38 5.32
CA LEU A 42 5.38 -3.67 6.21
C LEU A 42 5.71 -3.85 7.71
N ARG A 43 6.17 -5.04 8.12
CA ARG A 43 6.64 -5.28 9.50
C ARG A 43 7.89 -4.47 9.81
N ASP A 44 8.84 -4.44 8.87
CA ASP A 44 10.11 -3.71 9.02
C ASP A 44 9.86 -2.20 9.09
N LEU A 45 8.90 -1.70 8.29
CA LEU A 45 8.44 -0.31 8.36
C LEU A 45 7.93 0.03 9.77
N HIS A 46 7.03 -0.79 10.32
CA HIS A 46 6.48 -0.56 11.65
C HIS A 46 7.55 -0.63 12.76
N ALA A 47 8.42 -1.64 12.71
CA ALA A 47 9.47 -1.83 13.70
C ALA A 47 10.44 -0.64 13.76
N THR A 48 10.72 -0.02 12.61
CA THR A 48 11.78 0.98 12.48
C THR A 48 11.27 2.42 12.67
N SER A 49 10.18 2.82 12.00
CA SER A 49 9.67 4.20 12.09
C SER A 49 8.50 4.38 13.03
N ARG A 50 7.98 3.29 13.63
CA ARG A 50 6.69 3.27 14.35
C ARG A 50 5.48 3.58 13.48
N GLN A 51 5.66 3.78 12.18
CA GLN A 51 4.55 4.03 11.29
C GLN A 51 3.84 2.73 10.96
N THR A 52 2.53 2.70 11.15
CA THR A 52 1.78 1.46 10.92
C THR A 52 1.10 1.50 9.57
N VAL A 53 1.69 0.76 8.63
CA VAL A 53 1.11 0.56 7.30
C VAL A 53 0.49 -0.82 7.24
N LEU A 54 -0.77 -0.87 6.83
CA LEU A 54 -1.52 -2.12 6.70
C LEU A 54 -2.09 -2.22 5.30
N TYR A 55 -2.16 -3.43 4.76
CA TYR A 55 -2.93 -3.67 3.55
C TYR A 55 -4.36 -4.05 3.90
N VAL A 56 -5.31 -3.64 3.07
CA VAL A 56 -6.73 -3.94 3.25
C VAL A 56 -7.07 -5.29 2.61
N ASP A 57 -7.80 -6.15 3.30
CA ASP A 57 -8.30 -7.42 2.74
C ASP A 57 -9.69 -7.76 3.32
N GLY A 58 -10.38 -8.74 2.73
CA GLY A 58 -11.71 -9.20 3.19
C GLY A 58 -12.89 -8.34 2.73
N LEU A 59 -12.65 -7.34 1.88
CA LEU A 59 -13.71 -6.53 1.27
C LEU A 59 -14.52 -7.34 0.27
N ARG A 60 -15.83 -7.08 0.23
CA ARG A 60 -16.77 -7.75 -0.66
C ARG A 60 -17.20 -6.82 -1.78
N LEU A 61 -17.43 -7.38 -2.95
CA LEU A 61 -18.07 -6.67 -4.06
C LEU A 61 -19.53 -6.38 -3.71
N PRO A 62 -20.02 -5.14 -3.90
CA PRO A 62 -21.41 -4.80 -3.62
C PRO A 62 -22.36 -5.43 -4.65
N ALA A 63 -23.64 -5.55 -4.29
CA ALA A 63 -24.69 -5.86 -5.26
C ALA A 63 -24.71 -4.78 -6.36
N GLY A 64 -24.86 -5.20 -7.62
CA GLY A 64 -24.77 -4.33 -8.79
C GLY A 64 -23.34 -4.08 -9.30
N ALA A 65 -22.29 -4.50 -8.56
CA ALA A 65 -20.94 -4.45 -9.13
C ALA A 65 -20.83 -5.37 -10.35
N SER A 66 -19.93 -5.03 -11.26
CA SER A 66 -19.71 -5.78 -12.50
C SER A 66 -18.21 -5.95 -12.77
N PRO A 67 -17.74 -7.16 -13.16
CA PRO A 67 -16.40 -7.34 -13.70
C PRO A 67 -16.21 -6.65 -15.06
N CYS A 68 -17.30 -6.21 -15.69
CA CYS A 68 -17.30 -5.47 -16.95
C CYS A 68 -17.49 -3.95 -16.76
N ALA A 69 -17.40 -3.46 -15.52
CA ALA A 69 -17.36 -2.02 -15.25
C ALA A 69 -16.09 -1.39 -15.85
N ARG A 70 -16.12 -0.06 -16.05
CA ARG A 70 -14.98 0.69 -16.60
C ARG A 70 -13.71 0.44 -15.78
N GLU A 71 -13.77 0.68 -14.47
CA GLU A 71 -12.66 0.45 -13.56
C GLU A 71 -12.94 -0.79 -12.72
N THR A 72 -12.03 -1.77 -12.77
CA THR A 72 -12.16 -3.02 -12.01
C THR A 72 -10.83 -3.44 -11.42
N ARG A 73 -10.86 -4.12 -10.26
CA ARG A 73 -9.67 -4.69 -9.62
C ARG A 73 -9.70 -6.20 -9.68
N TRP A 74 -8.54 -6.78 -9.98
CA TRP A 74 -8.35 -8.21 -10.18
C TRP A 74 -7.21 -8.75 -9.33
N ARG A 75 -7.51 -9.61 -8.37
CA ARG A 75 -6.51 -10.28 -7.53
C ARG A 75 -5.97 -11.52 -8.23
N ARG A 76 -4.65 -11.62 -8.35
CA ARG A 76 -3.96 -12.78 -8.92
C ARG A 76 -3.78 -13.87 -7.85
N ARG A 77 -3.99 -15.12 -8.23
CA ARG A 77 -3.58 -16.32 -7.49
C ARG A 77 -2.85 -17.26 -8.45
N ALA A 78 -1.79 -17.89 -7.96
CA ALA A 78 -1.06 -18.88 -8.76
C ALA A 78 -1.94 -20.11 -9.03
N GLY A 79 -1.93 -20.58 -10.28
CA GLY A 79 -2.69 -21.75 -10.71
C GLY A 79 -4.05 -21.41 -11.32
N ALA A 80 -4.59 -22.37 -12.07
CA ALA A 80 -5.89 -22.24 -12.73
C ALA A 80 -7.03 -22.16 -11.72
N CYS A 81 -8.11 -21.46 -12.08
CA CYS A 81 -9.30 -21.36 -11.23
C CYS A 81 -10.54 -22.04 -11.76
N THR A 82 -11.43 -22.34 -10.83
CA THR A 82 -12.80 -22.77 -11.08
C THR A 82 -13.69 -21.57 -10.88
N ASP A 83 -14.28 -21.06 -11.97
CA ASP A 83 -15.26 -19.99 -11.88
C ASP A 83 -16.63 -20.57 -11.52
N THR A 84 -17.32 -19.92 -10.58
CA THR A 84 -18.68 -20.28 -10.16
C THR A 84 -19.74 -19.39 -10.79
N PHE A 85 -19.33 -18.30 -11.45
CA PHE A 85 -20.23 -17.35 -12.10
C PHE A 85 -20.45 -17.66 -13.58
N SER A 86 -21.68 -17.46 -14.04
CA SER A 86 -22.03 -17.61 -15.45
C SER A 86 -21.81 -16.30 -16.20
N LEU A 87 -20.60 -16.13 -16.73
CA LEU A 87 -20.25 -15.08 -17.68
C LEU A 87 -20.11 -15.66 -19.10
N ASP A 88 -20.62 -14.97 -20.12
CA ASP A 88 -20.56 -15.45 -21.50
C ASP A 88 -19.12 -15.51 -22.04
N SER A 89 -18.92 -16.31 -23.09
CA SER A 89 -17.58 -16.58 -23.61
C SER A 89 -16.89 -15.36 -24.23
N ALA A 90 -17.65 -14.42 -24.81
CA ALA A 90 -17.09 -13.22 -25.41
C ALA A 90 -16.60 -12.25 -24.33
N ALA A 91 -17.37 -12.13 -23.24
CA ALA A 91 -17.00 -11.33 -22.09
C ALA A 91 -15.75 -11.88 -21.38
N ARG A 92 -15.70 -13.20 -21.17
CA ARG A 92 -14.50 -13.87 -20.63
C ARG A 92 -13.26 -13.63 -21.48
N ALA A 93 -13.39 -13.73 -22.81
CA ALA A 93 -12.27 -13.48 -23.72
C ALA A 93 -11.79 -12.02 -23.63
N SER A 94 -12.73 -11.06 -23.59
CA SER A 94 -12.44 -9.63 -23.48
C SER A 94 -11.70 -9.30 -22.18
N LEU A 95 -12.15 -9.87 -21.05
CA LEU A 95 -11.48 -9.69 -19.75
C LEU A 95 -10.10 -10.32 -19.73
N ALA A 96 -9.96 -11.53 -20.29
CA ALA A 96 -8.66 -12.18 -20.39
C ALA A 96 -7.67 -11.34 -21.23
N ASP A 97 -8.13 -10.72 -22.31
CA ASP A 97 -7.30 -9.83 -23.14
C ASP A 97 -6.95 -8.52 -22.43
N ALA A 98 -7.88 -7.94 -21.66
CA ALA A 98 -7.61 -6.77 -20.84
C ALA A 98 -6.55 -7.08 -19.75
N ILE A 99 -6.68 -8.22 -19.05
CA ILE A 99 -5.70 -8.67 -18.07
C ILE A 99 -4.33 -8.90 -18.74
N ARG A 100 -4.28 -9.55 -19.91
CA ARG A 100 -3.01 -9.73 -20.64
C ARG A 100 -2.36 -8.41 -21.02
N SER A 101 -3.18 -7.45 -21.46
CA SER A 101 -2.72 -6.13 -21.86
C SER A 101 -2.21 -5.32 -20.67
N SER A 102 -2.71 -5.60 -19.46
CA SER A 102 -2.24 -4.97 -18.22
C SER A 102 -0.82 -5.39 -17.80
N PHE A 103 -0.22 -6.43 -18.40
CA PHE A 103 1.14 -6.88 -18.04
C PHE A 103 2.28 -5.96 -18.59
N GLY A 104 1.95 -4.82 -19.20
CA GLY A 104 2.88 -3.97 -19.96
C GLY A 104 3.50 -2.80 -19.19
N SER A 105 4.85 -2.75 -19.19
CA SER A 105 5.78 -1.74 -18.66
C SER A 105 5.51 -1.24 -17.23
N TYR A 106 5.98 -2.03 -16.24
CA TYR A 106 6.18 -1.70 -14.82
C TYR A 106 6.19 -0.19 -14.53
N ALA A 107 5.00 0.35 -14.25
CA ALA A 107 4.87 1.55 -13.44
C ALA A 107 5.07 1.13 -11.97
N PRO A 108 5.65 1.98 -11.11
CA PRO A 108 5.95 1.66 -9.71
C PRO A 108 4.71 1.36 -8.82
N SER A 109 3.49 1.37 -9.37
CA SER A 109 2.23 1.11 -8.66
C SER A 109 1.48 -0.16 -9.11
N GLU A 110 2.12 -1.04 -9.91
CA GLU A 110 1.49 -2.29 -10.38
C GLU A 110 2.03 -3.52 -9.66
N SER A 111 1.37 -3.90 -8.57
CA SER A 111 1.63 -5.12 -7.83
C SER A 111 1.41 -6.38 -8.68
N ASP A 112 2.27 -7.39 -8.50
CA ASP A 112 2.05 -8.74 -9.06
C ASP A 112 0.88 -9.49 -8.39
N LEU A 113 0.31 -8.95 -7.32
CA LEU A 113 -0.83 -9.53 -6.59
C LEU A 113 -2.18 -8.98 -7.06
N VAL A 114 -2.24 -7.75 -7.57
CA VAL A 114 -3.47 -7.10 -8.03
C VAL A 114 -3.25 -6.24 -9.27
N ARG A 115 -4.20 -6.30 -10.19
CA ARG A 115 -4.23 -5.50 -11.42
C ARG A 115 -5.51 -4.67 -11.43
N ASP A 116 -5.38 -3.40 -11.79
CA ASP A 116 -6.53 -2.57 -12.12
C ASP A 116 -6.67 -2.50 -13.64
N LEU A 117 -7.89 -2.66 -14.12
CA LEU A 117 -8.21 -2.58 -15.54
C LEU A 117 -9.08 -1.34 -15.78
N ASP A 118 -8.74 -0.58 -16.83
CA ASP A 118 -9.62 0.44 -17.44
C ASP A 118 -10.16 -0.12 -18.76
N LEU A 119 -11.45 -0.45 -18.79
CA LEU A 119 -12.14 -1.00 -19.96
C LEU A 119 -12.66 0.17 -20.81
N ASP A 120 -11.89 0.54 -21.83
CA ASP A 120 -11.98 1.83 -22.51
C ASP A 120 -13.36 2.19 -23.10
N GLU A 121 -14.12 1.27 -23.70
CA GLU A 121 -15.47 1.57 -24.20
C GLU A 121 -16.21 0.32 -24.70
N ARG A 122 -16.76 -0.45 -23.76
CA ARG A 122 -17.95 -1.32 -23.85
C ARG A 122 -17.98 -2.21 -22.61
N PRO A 123 -19.13 -2.36 -21.93
CA PRO A 123 -19.29 -3.49 -21.03
C PRO A 123 -19.01 -4.77 -21.83
N CYS A 124 -18.09 -5.59 -21.34
CA CYS A 124 -17.86 -6.90 -21.94
C CYS A 124 -19.11 -7.80 -21.89
N SER A 125 -20.03 -7.52 -20.95
CA SER A 125 -21.41 -8.00 -20.88
C SER A 125 -22.24 -7.09 -19.94
N ASP A 126 -23.54 -7.34 -19.86
CA ASP A 126 -24.46 -6.71 -18.90
C ASP A 126 -24.51 -7.47 -17.55
N PHE A 127 -23.50 -8.30 -17.23
CA PHE A 127 -23.48 -9.06 -15.98
C PHE A 127 -23.24 -8.16 -14.77
N GLU A 128 -24.05 -8.33 -13.73
CA GLU A 128 -23.89 -7.71 -12.41
C GLU A 128 -24.11 -8.75 -11.30
N TYR A 129 -23.44 -8.57 -10.16
CA TYR A 129 -23.67 -9.42 -8.99
C TYR A 129 -25.03 -9.10 -8.36
N ALA A 130 -25.85 -10.13 -8.15
CA ALA A 130 -27.16 -9.96 -7.52
C ALA A 130 -27.09 -9.61 -6.02
N TYR A 131 -26.00 -10.00 -5.35
CA TYR A 131 -25.79 -9.84 -3.91
C TYR A 131 -24.33 -9.49 -3.63
N GLU A 132 -24.03 -9.06 -2.39
CA GLU A 132 -22.64 -8.93 -1.96
C GLU A 132 -21.91 -10.28 -2.09
N THR A 133 -20.72 -10.27 -2.69
CA THR A 133 -19.90 -11.46 -2.82
C THR A 133 -18.45 -11.18 -2.43
N LEU A 134 -17.84 -12.12 -1.69
CA LEU A 134 -16.44 -12.01 -1.29
C LEU A 134 -15.48 -12.31 -2.44
N SER A 135 -15.85 -13.27 -3.28
CA SER A 135 -15.10 -13.67 -4.47
C SER A 135 -15.96 -13.40 -5.69
N GLY A 136 -15.43 -12.64 -6.64
CA GLY A 136 -16.08 -12.33 -7.90
C GLY A 136 -15.82 -13.39 -8.98
N VAL A 137 -15.94 -12.95 -10.23
CA VAL A 137 -15.69 -13.76 -11.43
C VAL A 137 -14.21 -14.12 -11.50
N HIS A 138 -13.94 -15.34 -11.94
CA HIS A 138 -12.58 -15.86 -12.14
C HIS A 138 -12.25 -15.98 -13.63
N ILE A 139 -11.08 -15.46 -14.02
CA ILE A 139 -10.54 -15.55 -15.38
C ILE A 139 -9.15 -16.20 -15.32
N ASP A 140 -8.97 -17.30 -16.03
CA ASP A 140 -7.66 -17.93 -16.20
C ASP A 140 -6.88 -17.20 -17.30
N VAL A 141 -5.68 -16.71 -16.95
CA VAL A 141 -4.76 -16.09 -17.89
C VAL A 141 -3.36 -16.63 -17.66
N GLY A 142 -2.87 -17.40 -18.63
CA GLY A 142 -1.50 -17.92 -18.58
C GLY A 142 -1.26 -18.95 -17.47
N GLY A 143 -2.31 -19.62 -16.99
CA GLY A 143 -2.22 -20.58 -15.89
C GLY A 143 -2.26 -19.95 -14.49
N ASP A 144 -2.46 -18.63 -14.41
CA ASP A 144 -2.79 -17.94 -13.18
C ASP A 144 -4.26 -17.55 -13.17
N CYS A 145 -4.83 -17.56 -11.97
CA CYS A 145 -6.19 -17.11 -11.76
C CYS A 145 -6.24 -15.63 -11.42
N PHE A 146 -7.12 -14.90 -12.12
CA PHE A 146 -7.46 -13.54 -11.78
C PHE A 146 -8.90 -13.49 -11.29
N GLU A 147 -9.10 -12.93 -10.10
CA GLU A 147 -10.38 -12.82 -9.43
C GLU A 147 -10.82 -11.37 -9.37
N HIS A 148 -11.99 -11.06 -9.92
CA HIS A 148 -12.60 -9.75 -9.72
C HIS A 148 -12.87 -9.54 -8.22
N THR A 149 -12.36 -8.43 -7.68
CA THR A 149 -12.40 -8.13 -6.25
C THR A 149 -12.70 -6.65 -6.02
N HIS A 150 -12.94 -6.26 -4.77
CA HIS A 150 -13.24 -4.89 -4.41
C HIS A 150 -12.07 -3.94 -4.78
N GLY A 151 -12.38 -2.71 -5.20
CA GLY A 151 -11.40 -1.73 -5.68
C GLY A 151 -10.32 -1.34 -4.67
N ASP A 152 -10.60 -1.40 -3.37
CA ASP A 152 -9.60 -1.13 -2.31
C ASP A 152 -8.85 -2.39 -1.84
N SER A 153 -9.10 -3.55 -2.43
CA SER A 153 -8.43 -4.78 -2.00
C SER A 153 -6.93 -4.68 -2.22
N LEU A 154 -6.16 -5.03 -1.19
CA LEU A 154 -4.71 -4.91 -1.10
C LEU A 154 -4.14 -3.49 -1.18
N GLU A 155 -4.97 -2.44 -1.13
CA GLU A 155 -4.46 -1.08 -0.92
C GLU A 155 -3.76 -0.97 0.43
N LEU A 156 -2.70 -0.18 0.47
CA LEU A 156 -2.01 0.19 1.70
C LEU A 156 -2.63 1.44 2.31
N VAL A 157 -2.89 1.38 3.61
CA VAL A 157 -3.39 2.49 4.41
C VAL A 157 -2.39 2.82 5.51
N ASP A 158 -2.19 4.11 5.77
CA ASP A 158 -1.54 4.56 7.01
C ASP A 158 -2.56 4.46 8.15
N ALA A 159 -2.33 3.48 9.02
CA ALA A 159 -3.17 3.16 10.16
C ALA A 159 -2.59 3.67 11.49
N SER A 160 -1.57 4.53 11.46
CA SER A 160 -0.93 5.05 12.68
C SER A 160 -1.95 5.72 13.61
N ASP A 161 -2.79 6.60 13.06
CA ASP A 161 -3.87 7.24 13.83
C ASP A 161 -5.01 6.27 14.21
N LEU A 162 -5.27 5.27 13.37
CA LEU A 162 -6.37 4.31 13.57
C LEU A 162 -6.13 3.39 14.77
N ILE A 163 -4.87 3.00 14.98
CA ILE A 163 -4.45 2.14 16.11
C ILE A 163 -4.50 2.91 17.43
N GLU A 164 -4.17 4.20 17.40
CA GLU A 164 -4.15 5.02 18.60
C GLU A 164 -5.55 5.52 18.99
N SER A 165 -6.35 5.95 18.00
CA SER A 165 -7.61 6.65 18.27
C SER A 165 -8.84 5.75 18.33
N MET A 166 -8.82 4.56 17.73
CA MET A 166 -9.87 3.53 17.92
C MET A 166 -11.30 3.99 17.61
N ASN A 167 -11.45 4.92 16.66
CA ASN A 167 -12.70 5.67 16.50
C ASN A 167 -13.52 5.32 15.26
N THR A 168 -13.21 4.22 14.57
CA THR A 168 -14.01 3.79 13.41
C THR A 168 -15.30 3.08 13.83
N ARG A 169 -16.37 3.28 13.07
CA ARG A 169 -17.64 2.55 13.14
C ARG A 169 -17.42 1.08 12.78
N ILE A 170 -16.49 0.75 11.88
CA ILE A 170 -16.10 -0.63 11.57
C ILE A 170 -15.65 -1.33 12.85
N GLN A 171 -14.68 -0.76 13.59
CA GLN A 171 -14.20 -1.34 14.85
C GLN A 171 -15.30 -1.48 15.90
N ARG A 172 -16.16 -0.46 16.04
CA ARG A 172 -17.29 -0.51 17.00
C ARG A 172 -18.35 -1.54 16.62
N ALA A 173 -18.68 -1.65 15.34
CA ALA A 173 -19.73 -2.53 14.85
C ALA A 173 -19.30 -3.99 14.79
N ALA A 174 -18.00 -4.24 14.59
CA ALA A 174 -17.45 -5.60 14.58
C ALA A 174 -17.52 -6.31 15.94
N ASN A 175 -17.66 -5.57 17.06
CA ASN A 175 -17.68 -6.11 18.43
C ASN A 175 -16.52 -7.10 18.72
N ILE A 176 -15.41 -6.98 17.98
CA ILE A 176 -14.15 -7.70 18.21
C ILE A 176 -13.49 -6.96 19.36
N ASP A 177 -13.27 -7.64 20.51
CA ASP A 177 -12.75 -7.11 21.79
C ASP A 177 -11.85 -5.87 21.61
N GLY A 178 -12.53 -4.73 21.59
CA GLY A 178 -12.08 -3.49 20.98
C GLY A 178 -10.76 -3.02 21.59
N ILE A 179 -9.93 -2.43 20.74
CA ILE A 179 -8.62 -1.87 21.07
C ILE A 179 -7.49 -2.88 21.09
N ASN A 180 -7.61 -3.93 21.88
CA ASN A 180 -6.53 -4.89 22.01
C ASN A 180 -6.39 -5.71 20.74
N ALA A 181 -7.45 -6.19 20.09
CA ALA A 181 -7.29 -7.08 18.94
C ALA A 181 -6.52 -6.46 17.76
N PHE A 182 -6.77 -5.20 17.39
CA PHE A 182 -6.07 -4.57 16.26
C PHE A 182 -4.66 -4.12 16.64
N ARG A 183 -4.51 -3.58 17.85
CA ARG A 183 -3.22 -3.17 18.37
C ARG A 183 -2.32 -4.38 18.62
N ASP A 184 -2.86 -5.46 19.16
CA ASP A 184 -2.21 -6.75 19.37
C ASP A 184 -1.92 -7.42 18.05
N LEU A 185 -2.79 -7.32 17.03
CA LEU A 185 -2.50 -7.79 15.69
C LEU A 185 -1.20 -7.17 15.20
N VAL A 186 -1.11 -5.83 15.23
CA VAL A 186 0.09 -5.10 14.80
C VAL A 186 1.30 -5.41 15.68
N PHE A 187 1.14 -5.42 17.01
CA PHE A 187 2.24 -5.75 17.93
C PHE A 187 2.74 -7.18 17.79
N ASN A 188 1.90 -8.10 17.30
CA ASN A 188 2.29 -9.48 16.99
C ASN A 188 2.72 -9.64 15.52
N GLY A 189 3.01 -8.55 14.80
CA GLY A 189 3.54 -8.56 13.44
C GLY A 189 2.48 -8.71 12.34
N GLY A 190 1.21 -8.50 12.66
CA GLY A 190 0.13 -8.47 11.70
C GLY A 190 0.16 -7.21 10.85
N THR A 191 -0.09 -7.39 9.55
CA THR A 191 0.07 -6.36 8.52
C THR A 191 -1.20 -6.10 7.73
N VAL A 192 -2.31 -6.73 8.14
CA VAL A 192 -3.59 -6.68 7.43
C VAL A 192 -4.64 -5.93 8.24
N PHE A 193 -5.33 -5.01 7.58
CA PHE A 193 -6.66 -4.57 7.99
C PHE A 193 -7.67 -5.51 7.34
N TYR A 194 -8.11 -6.53 8.08
CA TYR A 194 -9.09 -7.49 7.58
C TYR A 194 -10.51 -6.99 7.88
N PHE A 195 -11.29 -6.74 6.84
CA PHE A 195 -12.69 -6.37 6.99
C PHE A 195 -13.52 -7.58 7.43
N PRO A 196 -14.29 -7.47 8.53
CA PRO A 196 -15.01 -8.62 9.08
C PRO A 196 -16.05 -9.21 8.10
N PRO A 197 -16.15 -10.55 7.99
CA PRO A 197 -17.01 -11.19 7.00
C PRO A 197 -18.50 -11.02 7.31
N ASP A 198 -18.85 -10.86 8.59
CA ASP A 198 -20.24 -10.72 9.05
C ASP A 198 -20.72 -9.26 9.10
N LEU A 199 -19.82 -8.30 8.84
CA LEU A 199 -20.14 -6.87 8.92
C LEU A 199 -20.56 -6.34 7.55
N ASP A 200 -21.72 -5.70 7.45
CA ASP A 200 -22.27 -5.13 6.20
C ASP A 200 -21.29 -4.17 5.50
N MET A 201 -21.15 -4.23 4.16
CA MET A 201 -20.19 -3.39 3.42
C MET A 201 -20.49 -1.89 3.53
N ARG A 202 -21.71 -1.50 3.90
CA ARG A 202 -22.02 -0.10 4.23
C ARG A 202 -21.07 0.50 5.25
N TYR A 203 -20.59 -0.29 6.21
CA TYR A 203 -19.62 0.21 7.20
C TYR A 203 -18.29 0.59 6.55
N TRP A 204 -17.87 -0.12 5.50
CA TRP A 204 -16.72 0.28 4.69
C TRP A 204 -17.00 1.61 3.98
N TYR A 205 -18.08 1.69 3.21
CA TYR A 205 -18.39 2.89 2.41
C TYR A 205 -18.72 4.15 3.23
N ASP A 206 -19.20 3.99 4.46
CA ASP A 206 -19.42 5.11 5.38
C ASP A 206 -18.08 5.69 5.90
N GLU A 207 -16.98 4.91 5.83
CA GLU A 207 -15.73 5.21 6.53
C GLU A 207 -14.45 5.20 5.70
N ASP A 208 -14.45 4.60 4.51
CA ASP A 208 -13.31 4.52 3.59
C ASP A 208 -12.59 5.88 3.42
N ARG A 209 -13.35 6.97 3.34
CA ARG A 209 -12.86 8.34 3.24
C ARG A 209 -11.99 8.83 4.41
N TYR A 210 -12.03 8.14 5.55
CA TYR A 210 -11.21 8.44 6.72
C TYR A 210 -9.93 7.61 6.77
N PHE A 211 -9.78 6.62 5.88
CA PHE A 211 -8.53 5.91 5.72
C PHE A 211 -7.56 6.75 4.90
N ASN A 212 -6.34 6.85 5.40
CA ASN A 212 -5.24 7.50 4.70
C ASN A 212 -4.64 6.52 3.69
N PHE A 213 -5.32 6.36 2.55
CA PHE A 213 -4.83 5.54 1.44
C PHE A 213 -3.53 6.08 0.86
N LEU A 214 -2.52 5.23 0.77
CA LEU A 214 -1.20 5.60 0.27
C LEU A 214 -1.12 5.58 -1.26
N ARG A 215 -2.14 5.02 -1.93
CA ARG A 215 -2.14 4.72 -3.38
C ARG A 215 -0.98 3.81 -3.78
N LEU A 216 -0.64 2.91 -2.87
CA LEU A 216 0.33 1.83 -3.01
C LEU A 216 -0.39 0.54 -2.61
N ARG A 217 0.11 -0.60 -3.10
CA ARG A 217 -0.54 -1.90 -2.93
C ARG A 217 0.43 -2.90 -2.32
N LEU A 218 -0.10 -3.90 -1.62
CA LEU A 218 0.69 -5.04 -1.20
C LEU A 218 1.31 -5.70 -2.44
N GLY A 219 2.63 -5.93 -2.43
CA GLY A 219 3.39 -6.50 -3.52
C GLY A 219 4.03 -5.48 -4.47
N ASP A 220 3.68 -4.19 -4.37
CA ASP A 220 4.37 -3.14 -5.11
C ASP A 220 5.85 -3.09 -4.74
N THR A 221 6.66 -2.61 -5.67
CA THR A 221 8.06 -2.26 -5.43
C THR A 221 8.23 -0.78 -5.70
N VAL A 222 8.56 -0.01 -4.66
CA VAL A 222 8.61 1.45 -4.71
C VAL A 222 9.97 1.95 -4.29
N ASP A 223 10.41 3.07 -4.85
CA ASP A 223 11.55 3.76 -4.29
C ASP A 223 11.20 4.33 -2.91
N PHE A 224 12.16 4.32 -2.00
CA PHE A 224 12.01 4.96 -0.69
C PHE A 224 11.51 6.42 -0.79
N ALA A 225 11.95 7.14 -1.82
CA ALA A 225 11.54 8.51 -2.08
C ALA A 225 10.06 8.68 -2.47
N ALA A 226 9.40 7.60 -2.93
CA ALA A 226 7.99 7.55 -3.28
C ALA A 226 7.07 7.27 -2.08
N LEU A 227 7.63 6.86 -0.93
CA LEU A 227 6.86 6.68 0.30
C LEU A 227 6.28 8.01 0.81
N PRO A 228 5.19 8.00 1.58
CA PRO A 228 4.73 9.17 2.31
C PRO A 228 5.85 9.82 3.14
N LYS A 229 5.86 11.16 3.23
CA LYS A 229 6.92 11.90 3.95
C LYS A 229 7.22 11.39 5.37
N PRO A 230 6.22 11.01 6.20
CA PRO A 230 6.51 10.52 7.54
C PRO A 230 7.32 9.21 7.56
N MET A 231 7.31 8.43 6.47
CA MET A 231 8.09 7.18 6.36
C MET A 231 9.49 7.40 5.78
N GLN A 232 9.80 8.61 5.31
CA GLN A 232 11.11 8.94 4.74
C GLN A 232 12.13 9.36 5.83
N THR A 233 12.31 8.56 6.89
CA THR A 233 13.29 8.84 7.97
C THR A 233 14.65 8.19 7.68
N ALA A 234 15.74 8.69 8.30
CA ALA A 234 17.06 8.10 8.07
C ALA A 234 17.21 6.71 8.72
N GLU A 235 16.53 6.46 9.84
CA GLU A 235 16.47 5.13 10.46
C GLU A 235 15.84 4.12 9.50
N MET A 236 14.74 4.52 8.84
CA MET A 236 14.08 3.68 7.84
C MET A 236 14.96 3.46 6.63
N ALA A 237 15.65 4.50 6.17
CA ALA A 237 16.59 4.35 5.07
C ALA A 237 17.72 3.37 5.43
N ALA A 238 18.21 3.39 6.67
CA ALA A 238 19.27 2.48 7.14
C ALA A 238 18.81 1.03 7.17
N GLU A 239 17.65 0.76 7.76
CA GLU A 239 17.13 -0.60 7.90
C GLU A 239 16.80 -1.23 6.55
N LEU A 240 16.21 -0.45 5.64
CA LEU A 240 15.84 -0.92 4.31
C LEU A 240 17.02 -1.01 3.34
N GLY A 241 18.26 -0.81 3.82
CA GLY A 241 19.45 -0.80 2.97
C GLY A 241 19.46 0.34 1.95
N ALA A 242 18.64 1.38 2.18
CA ALA A 242 18.59 2.61 1.41
C ALA A 242 19.61 3.66 1.90
N VAL A 243 20.51 3.29 2.82
CA VAL A 243 21.70 4.05 3.18
C VAL A 243 22.81 3.77 2.17
N ALA A 244 23.37 4.84 1.62
CA ALA A 244 24.49 4.75 0.70
C ALA A 244 25.72 4.11 1.36
N VAL A 245 26.11 2.92 0.92
CA VAL A 245 27.54 2.57 0.86
C VAL A 245 28.06 3.06 -0.48
N SER A 246 28.23 4.39 -0.63
CA SER A 246 28.84 4.94 -1.83
C SER A 246 30.35 4.75 -1.76
N TYR A 247 30.88 3.80 -2.53
CA TYR A 247 32.26 3.91 -3.02
C TYR A 247 32.29 4.85 -4.23
N ALA A 248 31.84 6.10 -4.03
CA ALA A 248 32.08 7.23 -4.92
C ALA A 248 31.96 8.51 -4.07
N PRO A 249 32.93 9.42 -4.11
CA PRO A 249 33.03 10.55 -3.19
C PRO A 249 31.99 11.63 -3.55
N SER A 250 30.76 11.46 -3.06
CA SER A 250 29.68 12.45 -3.15
C SER A 250 28.70 12.19 -1.98
N LEU A 251 29.09 12.44 -0.73
CA LEU A 251 29.07 13.74 -0.04
C LEU A 251 27.73 14.02 0.67
N GLU A 252 27.48 13.29 1.77
CA GLU A 252 26.78 13.89 2.92
C GLU A 252 27.70 14.98 3.50
N ARG A 253 27.21 16.21 3.58
CA ARG A 253 27.83 17.24 4.41
C ARG A 253 26.83 17.60 5.49
N CYS A 254 27.09 17.17 6.72
CA CYS A 254 26.77 18.03 7.86
C CYS A 254 27.46 19.37 7.56
N GLY A 255 26.66 20.42 7.42
CA GLY A 255 27.06 21.65 6.75
C GLY A 255 26.65 22.91 7.50
N SER A 256 25.97 22.77 8.65
CA SER A 256 25.59 23.91 9.45
C SER A 256 26.68 24.23 10.50
N PRO A 257 27.02 25.51 10.73
CA PRO A 257 28.01 25.88 11.74
C PRO A 257 27.61 25.36 13.13
N GLY A 258 28.38 24.42 13.70
CA GLY A 258 28.09 23.78 14.99
C GLY A 258 27.94 22.25 14.92
N GLU A 259 27.82 21.68 13.73
CA GLU A 259 27.88 20.22 13.51
C GLU A 259 29.35 19.76 13.52
N VAL A 260 29.71 18.86 14.43
CA VAL A 260 31.12 18.53 14.73
C VAL A 260 31.58 17.18 14.18
N ALA A 261 30.68 16.33 13.68
CA ALA A 261 31.04 15.05 13.08
C ALA A 261 29.93 14.46 12.20
N ASN A 262 30.34 13.74 11.15
CA ASN A 262 29.53 12.76 10.44
C ASN A 262 29.90 11.38 11.01
N GLU A 263 29.17 10.91 12.00
CA GLU A 263 29.34 9.56 12.57
C GLU A 263 28.08 8.75 12.22
N PRO A 264 28.08 8.01 11.10
CA PRO A 264 27.09 6.95 10.94
C PRO A 264 27.29 5.93 12.07
N PRO A 265 26.22 5.31 12.61
CA PRO A 265 26.36 4.16 13.49
C PRO A 265 27.05 2.98 12.79
#